data_AF-A0A8S8YKC3-F1
#
_entry.id   AF-A0A8S8YKC3-F1
#
_cell.length_a   1.000
_cell.length_b   1.000
_cell.length_c   1.000
_cell.angle_alpha   90.00
_cell.angle_beta   90.00
_cell.angle_gamma   90.00
#
_symmetry.space_group_name_H-M   'P 1'
#
loop_
_entity.id
_entity.type
_entity.pdbx_description
1 polymer ?
#
loop_
_entity_poly.entity_id
_entity_poly.type
_entity_poly.pdbx_seq_one_letter_code
_entity_poly.pdbx_strand_id
1 'polypeptide(L)'
;MGCPFAELILNHPRVTIQNADNVLAGMCRESGYDANPRLRIVGLPPDAMHRLRDISSDEVETFTTSEVIVTKVSELKPRIYNAIFTCTTCGNTVEIAQPNELELIEPSECPDNGSGCGRSTSGRGSTRFDLRHSESTMIDNQWIEVQELPENVKPVLNRCD
;
A
#
# COMPACT_ATOMS: atom_id res chain seq x y z
N MET A 1 -5.31 -25.55 -21.30
CA MET A 1 -4.27 -25.90 -20.30
C MET A 1 -3.55 -24.59 -20.03
N GLY A 2 -3.98 -23.85 -19.01
CA GLY A 2 -3.42 -22.53 -18.71
C GLY A 2 -1.96 -22.65 -18.31
N CYS A 3 -1.17 -21.61 -18.58
CA CYS A 3 0.16 -21.52 -18.02
C CYS A 3 0.01 -21.39 -16.49
N PRO A 4 0.68 -22.22 -15.67
CA PRO A 4 0.54 -22.17 -14.22
C PRO A 4 0.78 -20.77 -13.64
N PHE A 5 1.65 -19.99 -14.27
CA PHE A 5 1.93 -18.61 -13.87
C PHE A 5 0.78 -17.63 -14.17
N ALA A 6 0.11 -17.77 -15.33
CA ALA A 6 -0.98 -16.87 -15.72
C ALA A 6 -2.20 -17.05 -14.79
N GLU A 7 -2.49 -18.28 -14.37
CA GLU A 7 -3.54 -18.54 -13.37
C GLU A 7 -3.11 -18.07 -11.97
N LEU A 8 -1.84 -18.25 -11.61
CA LEU A 8 -1.31 -17.85 -10.31
C LEU A 8 -1.42 -16.34 -10.07
N ILE A 9 -1.13 -15.51 -11.08
CA ILE A 9 -1.18 -14.06 -10.93
C ILE A 9 -2.61 -13.52 -10.81
N LEU A 10 -3.58 -14.17 -11.45
CA LEU A 10 -4.99 -13.79 -11.37
C LEU A 10 -5.61 -14.17 -10.03
N ASN A 11 -5.30 -15.37 -9.51
CA ASN A 11 -5.89 -15.87 -8.27
C ASN A 11 -5.14 -15.44 -7.01
N HIS A 12 -3.84 -15.17 -7.12
CA HIS A 12 -2.98 -14.82 -6.00
C HIS A 12 -2.04 -13.63 -6.32
N PRO A 13 -2.57 -12.47 -6.74
CA PRO A 13 -1.76 -11.33 -7.21
C PRO A 13 -0.80 -10.79 -6.15
N ARG A 14 -1.25 -10.65 -4.89
CA ARG A 14 -0.44 -10.01 -3.84
C ARG A 14 0.88 -10.74 -3.62
N VAL A 15 0.83 -12.06 -3.41
CA VAL A 15 2.04 -12.86 -3.19
C VAL A 15 2.85 -13.00 -4.47
N THR A 16 2.20 -13.13 -5.62
CA THR A 16 2.86 -13.29 -6.91
C THR A 16 3.67 -12.04 -7.29
N ILE A 17 3.06 -10.85 -7.19
CA ILE A 17 3.71 -9.58 -7.50
C ILE A 17 4.81 -9.28 -6.47
N GLN A 18 4.55 -9.49 -5.17
CA GLN A 18 5.56 -9.26 -4.14
C GLN A 18 6.81 -10.14 -4.34
N ASN A 19 6.62 -11.41 -4.69
CA ASN A 19 7.74 -12.30 -5.00
C ASN A 19 8.47 -11.84 -6.25
N ALA A 20 7.75 -11.40 -7.27
CA ALA A 20 8.35 -10.92 -8.51
C ALA A 20 9.16 -9.62 -8.28
N ASP A 21 8.66 -8.69 -7.45
CA ASP A 21 9.38 -7.49 -7.02
C ASP A 21 10.69 -7.86 -6.29
N ASN A 22 10.62 -8.82 -5.37
CA ASN A 22 11.79 -9.28 -4.60
C ASN A 22 12.86 -9.91 -5.51
N VAL A 23 12.44 -10.74 -6.48
CA VAL A 23 13.34 -11.35 -7.46
C VAL A 23 13.99 -10.28 -8.33
N LEU A 24 13.21 -9.32 -8.84
CA LEU A 24 13.74 -8.23 -9.67
C LEU A 24 14.72 -7.36 -8.88
N ALA A 25 14.42 -7.04 -7.62
CA ALA A 25 15.34 -6.32 -6.74
C ALA A 25 16.65 -7.10 -6.49
N GLY A 26 16.58 -8.44 -6.38
CA GLY A 26 17.75 -9.30 -6.30
C GLY A 26 18.61 -9.24 -7.56
N MET A 27 17.99 -9.34 -8.74
CA MET A 27 18.68 -9.25 -10.03
C MET A 27 19.34 -7.89 -10.26
N CYS A 28 18.68 -6.80 -9.84
CA CYS A 28 19.28 -5.46 -9.85
C CYS A 28 20.55 -5.42 -9.01
N ARG A 29 20.50 -5.94 -7.77
CA ARG A 29 21.65 -6.00 -6.86
C ARG A 29 22.81 -6.82 -7.42
N GLU A 30 22.53 -8.00 -7.98
CA GLU A 30 23.53 -8.85 -8.65
C GLU A 30 24.18 -8.14 -9.85
N SER A 31 23.43 -7.28 -10.52
CA SER A 31 23.90 -6.46 -11.63
C SER A 31 24.59 -5.16 -11.18
N GLY A 32 24.76 -4.95 -9.87
CA GLY A 32 25.43 -3.77 -9.30
C GLY A 32 24.54 -2.53 -9.11
N TYR A 33 23.22 -2.68 -9.22
CA TYR A 33 22.25 -1.61 -8.98
C TYR A 33 21.60 -1.76 -7.60
N ASP A 34 21.75 -0.73 -6.76
CA ASP A 34 21.03 -0.62 -5.50
C ASP A 34 19.68 0.08 -5.76
N ALA A 35 18.67 -0.72 -6.11
CA ALA A 35 17.33 -0.25 -6.45
C ALA A 35 16.27 -1.16 -5.84
N ASN A 36 15.09 -0.58 -5.56
CA ASN A 36 13.90 -1.30 -5.11
C ASN A 36 12.76 -1.17 -6.15
N PRO A 37 12.89 -1.86 -7.31
CA PRO A 37 11.92 -1.75 -8.40
C PRO A 37 10.57 -2.40 -8.05
N ARG A 38 9.51 -1.93 -8.70
CA ARG A 38 8.18 -2.54 -8.65
C ARG A 38 7.73 -2.94 -10.05
N LEU A 39 7.22 -4.15 -10.19
CA LEU A 39 6.65 -4.67 -11.42
C LEU A 39 5.25 -4.09 -11.64
N ARG A 40 5.00 -3.70 -12.88
CA ARG A 40 3.68 -3.26 -13.33
C ARG A 40 3.17 -4.23 -14.38
N ILE A 41 2.11 -4.95 -14.03
CA ILE A 41 1.41 -5.85 -14.93
C ILE A 41 0.36 -5.05 -15.71
N VAL A 42 0.29 -5.27 -17.02
CA VAL A 42 -0.65 -4.63 -17.93
C VAL A 42 -1.23 -5.67 -18.88
N GLY A 43 -2.43 -5.42 -19.41
CA GLY A 43 -3.04 -6.28 -20.41
C GLY A 43 -3.40 -7.67 -19.88
N LEU A 44 -4.19 -7.73 -18.80
CA LEU A 44 -4.75 -8.99 -18.31
C LEU A 44 -5.64 -9.64 -19.39
N PRO A 45 -5.78 -10.97 -19.37
CA PRO A 45 -6.58 -11.68 -20.36
C PRO A 45 -8.08 -11.26 -20.28
N PRO A 46 -8.84 -11.40 -21.39
CA PRO A 46 -10.22 -10.89 -21.47
C PRO A 46 -11.20 -11.49 -20.46
N ASP A 47 -10.90 -12.66 -19.91
CA ASP A 47 -11.68 -13.32 -18.85
C ASP A 47 -11.51 -12.66 -17.48
N ALA A 48 -10.44 -11.90 -17.26
CA ALA A 48 -10.25 -11.06 -16.08
C ALA A 48 -10.90 -9.67 -16.22
N MET A 49 -11.66 -9.43 -17.30
CA MET A 49 -12.33 -8.15 -17.57
C MET A 49 -13.76 -8.19 -17.01
N HIS A 50 -14.04 -7.35 -16.01
CA HIS A 50 -15.35 -7.23 -15.39
C HIS A 50 -15.87 -5.80 -15.53
N ARG A 51 -17.19 -5.65 -15.69
CA ARG A 51 -17.83 -4.35 -15.52
C ARG A 51 -17.86 -4.00 -14.04
N LEU A 52 -17.83 -2.72 -13.70
CA LEU A 52 -17.84 -2.29 -12.29
C LEU A 52 -19.01 -2.87 -11.48
N ARG A 53 -20.19 -3.01 -12.10
CA ARG A 53 -21.38 -3.57 -11.43
C ARG A 53 -21.30 -5.08 -11.18
N ASP A 54 -20.46 -5.78 -11.93
CA ASP A 54 -20.35 -7.24 -11.92
C ASP A 54 -19.28 -7.71 -10.94
N ILE A 55 -18.47 -6.79 -10.39
CA ILE A 55 -17.48 -7.09 -9.34
C ILE A 55 -18.22 -7.39 -8.03
N SER A 56 -17.95 -8.55 -7.48
CA SER A 56 -18.65 -9.11 -6.33
C SER A 56 -17.66 -9.64 -5.27
N SER A 57 -18.18 -10.40 -4.30
CA SER A 57 -17.35 -11.11 -3.33
C SER A 57 -16.40 -12.12 -3.97
N ASP A 58 -16.72 -12.63 -5.16
CA ASP A 58 -15.95 -13.67 -5.83
C ASP A 58 -14.61 -13.12 -6.36
N GLU A 59 -14.54 -11.81 -6.61
CA GLU A 59 -13.35 -11.09 -7.07
C GLU A 59 -12.48 -10.55 -5.91
N VAL A 60 -12.83 -10.82 -4.65
CA VAL A 60 -12.02 -10.40 -3.50
C VAL A 60 -10.69 -11.14 -3.51
N GLU A 61 -9.60 -10.39 -3.33
CA GLU A 61 -8.20 -10.87 -3.39
C GLU A 61 -7.76 -11.43 -4.77
N THR A 62 -8.54 -11.24 -5.83
CA THR A 62 -8.17 -11.60 -7.21
C THR A 62 -7.63 -10.40 -8.00
N PHE A 63 -7.05 -10.66 -9.18
CA PHE A 63 -6.58 -9.61 -10.08
C PHE A 63 -7.55 -9.42 -11.25
N THR A 64 -8.28 -8.31 -11.24
CA THR A 64 -9.30 -7.98 -12.23
C THR A 64 -8.94 -6.72 -13.02
N THR A 65 -9.62 -6.50 -14.15
CA THR A 65 -9.57 -5.29 -14.96
C THR A 65 -11.00 -4.79 -15.22
N SER A 66 -11.16 -3.47 -15.26
CA SER A 66 -12.42 -2.82 -15.63
C SER A 66 -12.16 -1.59 -16.47
N GLU A 67 -13.05 -1.31 -17.41
CA GLU A 67 -13.09 -0.06 -18.16
C GLU A 67 -14.05 0.91 -17.48
N VAL A 68 -13.57 2.14 -17.25
CA VAL A 68 -14.22 3.10 -16.37
C VAL A 68 -13.99 4.53 -16.85
N ILE A 69 -14.85 5.45 -16.42
CA ILE A 69 -14.65 6.89 -16.53
C ILE A 69 -14.14 7.42 -15.20
N VAL A 70 -13.02 8.14 -15.22
CA VAL A 70 -12.54 8.88 -14.05
C VAL A 70 -13.36 10.16 -13.89
N THR A 71 -14.04 10.33 -12.76
CA THR A 71 -14.85 11.54 -12.49
C THR A 71 -14.15 12.52 -11.58
N LYS A 72 -13.26 12.05 -10.71
CA LYS A 72 -12.51 12.90 -9.80
C LYS A 72 -11.17 12.28 -9.46
N VAL A 73 -10.16 13.13 -9.35
CA VAL A 73 -8.81 12.76 -8.90
C VAL A 73 -8.46 13.69 -7.75
N SER A 74 -7.96 13.13 -6.65
CA SER A 74 -7.53 13.92 -5.51
C SER A 74 -6.19 14.58 -5.71
N GLU A 75 -5.90 15.56 -4.86
CA GLU A 75 -4.51 15.95 -4.61
C GLU A 75 -3.73 14.76 -4.04
N LEU A 76 -2.42 14.75 -4.31
CA LEU A 76 -1.50 13.79 -3.72
C LEU A 76 -1.33 14.10 -2.24
N LYS A 77 -1.51 13.08 -1.40
CA LYS A 77 -1.29 13.16 0.04
C LYS A 77 -0.19 12.18 0.44
N PRO A 78 1.05 12.65 0.66
CA PRO A 78 2.11 11.82 1.21
C PRO A 78 1.73 11.33 2.60
N ARG A 79 1.83 10.02 2.82
CA ARG A 79 1.53 9.36 4.10
C ARG A 79 2.78 8.68 4.64
N ILE A 80 3.03 8.78 5.94
CA ILE A 80 4.10 8.03 6.60
C ILE A 80 3.69 6.55 6.69
N TYR A 81 4.52 5.67 6.12
CA TYR A 81 4.40 4.22 6.23
C TYR A 81 5.30 3.65 7.32
N ASN A 82 6.51 4.17 7.44
CA ASN A 82 7.42 3.88 8.55
C ASN A 82 7.87 5.19 9.17
N ALA A 83 7.55 5.39 10.45
CA ALA A 83 7.92 6.56 11.22
C ALA A 83 9.22 6.31 11.99
N ILE A 84 10.18 7.23 11.88
CA ILE A 84 11.43 7.20 12.65
C ILE A 84 11.32 8.19 13.80
N PHE A 85 11.47 7.72 15.03
CA PHE A 85 11.40 8.52 16.24
C PHE A 85 12.74 8.59 16.95
N THR A 86 13.08 9.73 17.54
CA THR A 86 14.29 9.90 18.37
C THR A 86 13.93 10.02 19.83
N CYS A 87 14.54 9.19 20.68
CA CYS A 87 14.43 9.32 22.13
C CYS A 87 15.13 10.61 22.59
N THR A 88 14.37 11.53 23.18
CA THR A 88 14.88 12.82 23.67
C THR A 88 15.87 12.70 24.84
N THR A 89 15.89 11.55 25.53
CA THR A 89 16.85 11.31 26.62
C THR A 89 18.22 10.84 26.12
N CYS A 90 18.27 9.81 25.26
CA CYS A 90 19.52 9.14 24.90
C CYS A 90 19.89 9.27 23.42
N GLY A 91 19.03 9.85 22.59
CA GLY A 91 19.25 10.02 21.16
C GLY A 91 19.02 8.77 20.31
N ASN A 92 18.64 7.63 20.89
CA ASN A 92 18.38 6.41 20.14
C ASN A 92 17.17 6.57 19.19
N THR A 93 17.29 6.06 17.97
CA THR A 93 16.20 6.06 16.98
C THR A 93 15.39 4.77 17.02
N VAL A 94 14.09 4.87 16.81
CA VAL A 94 13.14 3.75 16.76
C VAL A 94 12.28 3.86 15.51
N GLU A 95 12.22 2.80 14.72
CA GLU A 95 11.33 2.71 13.55
C GLU A 95 10.03 2.00 13.94
N ILE A 96 8.88 2.61 13.63
CA ILE A 96 7.56 2.05 13.85
C ILE A 96 6.74 2.08 12.56
N ALA A 97 6.29 0.91 12.12
CA ALA A 97 5.35 0.78 11.00
C ALA A 97 3.99 1.41 11.35
N GLN A 98 3.43 2.17 10.41
CA GLN A 98 2.19 2.92 10.55
C GLN A 98 1.05 2.24 9.75
N PRO A 99 0.25 1.37 10.39
CA PRO A 99 -0.68 0.47 9.68
C PRO A 99 -1.83 1.20 9.00
N ASN A 100 -2.29 2.32 9.55
CA ASN A 100 -3.35 3.15 8.96
C ASN A 100 -2.96 4.65 8.99
N GLU A 101 -3.83 5.49 8.46
CA GLU A 101 -3.62 6.94 8.31
C GLU A 101 -4.34 7.78 9.38
N LEU A 102 -5.06 7.14 10.30
CA LEU A 102 -5.91 7.83 11.26
C LEU A 102 -5.09 8.44 12.39
N GLU A 103 -4.11 7.69 12.90
CA GLU A 103 -3.30 8.10 14.05
C GLU A 103 -1.84 7.73 13.84
N LEU A 104 -0.95 8.64 14.25
CA LEU A 104 0.48 8.36 14.32
C LEU A 104 0.76 7.50 15.56
N ILE A 105 1.24 6.29 15.34
CA ILE A 105 1.63 5.37 16.41
C ILE A 105 3.07 5.68 16.83
N GLU A 106 3.21 6.18 18.07
CA GLU A 106 4.51 6.46 18.69
C GLU A 106 5.00 5.28 19.55
N PRO A 107 6.32 5.14 19.78
CA PRO A 107 6.86 4.17 20.72
C PRO A 107 6.40 4.45 22.16
N SER A 108 5.96 3.43 22.89
CA SER A 108 5.61 3.55 24.32
C SER A 108 6.83 3.59 25.24
N GLU A 109 7.95 3.05 24.78
CA GLU A 109 9.21 2.98 25.53
C GLU A 109 10.42 2.98 24.60
N CYS A 110 11.55 3.47 25.12
CA CYS A 110 12.81 3.39 24.41
C CYS A 110 13.37 1.98 24.58
N PRO A 111 13.81 1.30 23.49
CA PRO A 111 14.40 -0.03 23.59
C PRO A 111 15.54 -0.08 24.63
N ASP A 112 15.65 -1.20 25.36
CA ASP A 112 16.70 -1.41 26.38
C ASP A 112 17.82 -2.35 25.88
N ASN A 113 17.85 -2.65 24.58
CA ASN A 113 18.73 -3.63 23.96
C ASN A 113 20.11 -3.07 23.53
N GLY A 114 20.67 -2.15 24.32
CA GLY A 114 22.06 -1.69 24.21
C GLY A 114 22.24 -0.26 23.70
N SER A 115 21.44 0.21 22.74
CA SER A 115 21.53 1.58 22.22
C SER A 115 20.54 2.56 22.88
N GLY A 116 19.44 2.04 23.42
CA GLY A 116 18.42 2.85 24.10
C GLY A 116 18.51 2.80 25.62
N CYS A 117 17.64 3.56 26.30
CA CYS A 117 17.72 3.83 27.73
C CYS A 117 16.60 3.21 28.58
N GLY A 118 15.75 2.36 27.98
CA GLY A 118 14.65 1.69 28.69
C GLY A 118 13.54 2.60 29.25
N ARG A 119 13.60 3.92 28.99
CA ARG A 119 12.63 4.87 29.55
C ARG A 119 11.30 4.81 28.80
N SER A 120 10.21 4.72 29.55
CA SER A 120 8.84 4.81 29.05
C SER A 120 8.40 6.27 28.84
N THR A 121 7.32 6.45 28.07
CA THR A 121 6.67 7.78 27.88
C THR A 121 5.91 8.27 29.12
N SER A 122 5.63 7.36 30.06
CA SER A 122 4.94 7.64 31.32
C SER A 122 5.79 7.23 32.52
N GLY A 123 5.52 7.81 33.70
CA GLY A 123 6.20 7.47 34.95
C GLY A 123 7.41 8.35 35.31
N ARG A 124 8.12 7.98 36.38
CA ARG A 124 9.25 8.77 36.91
C ARG A 124 10.48 8.57 36.03
N GLY A 125 11.02 9.66 35.51
CA GLY A 125 12.15 9.61 34.57
C GLY A 125 11.72 9.27 33.14
N SER A 126 10.50 9.65 32.76
CA SER A 126 9.97 9.42 31.41
C SER A 126 10.78 10.12 30.32
N THR A 127 10.63 9.62 29.10
CA THR A 127 11.20 10.22 27.88
C THR A 127 10.09 10.65 26.92
N ARG A 128 10.45 11.45 25.92
CA ARG A 128 9.62 11.76 24.75
C ARG A 128 10.28 11.29 23.47
N PHE A 129 9.47 11.15 22.42
CA PHE A 129 9.92 10.75 21.10
C PHE A 129 9.66 11.87 20.09
N ASP A 130 10.72 12.36 19.46
CA ASP A 130 10.60 13.35 18.39
C ASP A 130 10.57 12.63 17.03
N LEU A 131 9.53 12.88 16.24
CA LEU A 131 9.40 12.34 14.89
C LEU A 131 10.43 12.97 13.93
N ARG A 132 11.22 12.11 13.26
CA ARG A 132 12.15 12.49 12.21
C ARG A 132 11.48 12.37 10.84
N HIS A 133 10.75 13.41 10.44
CA HIS A 133 10.02 13.42 9.17
C HIS A 133 10.90 13.11 7.95
N SER A 134 12.11 13.67 7.87
CA SER A 134 13.02 13.49 6.73
C SER A 134 13.60 12.08 6.60
N GLU A 135 13.58 11.29 7.67
CA GLU A 135 14.09 9.91 7.69
C GLU A 135 12.97 8.87 7.67
N SER A 136 11.73 9.33 7.83
CA SER A 136 10.54 8.49 7.76
C SER A 136 10.23 8.16 6.30
N THR A 137 9.77 6.93 6.06
CA THR A 137 9.34 6.54 4.71
C THR A 137 7.95 7.07 4.45
N MET A 138 7.82 7.94 3.46
CA MET A 138 6.54 8.47 3.00
C MET A 138 6.19 7.89 1.64
N ILE A 139 4.92 7.54 1.45
CA ILE A 139 4.38 7.07 0.18
C ILE A 139 3.22 7.98 -0.19
N ASP A 140 3.21 8.44 -1.44
CA ASP A 140 2.12 9.26 -1.96
C ASP A 140 0.85 8.42 -2.06
N ASN A 141 -0.22 8.93 -1.46
CA ASN A 141 -1.55 8.37 -1.57
C ASN A 141 -2.41 9.30 -2.40
N GLN A 142 -3.15 8.72 -3.33
CA GLN A 142 -4.11 9.42 -4.16
C GLN A 142 -5.36 8.59 -4.25
N TRP A 143 -6.51 9.25 -4.17
CA TRP A 143 -7.79 8.61 -4.39
C TRP A 143 -8.35 9.06 -5.73
N ILE A 144 -9.01 8.12 -6.43
CA ILE A 144 -9.64 8.36 -7.72
C ILE A 144 -11.08 7.87 -7.62
N GLU A 145 -12.03 8.70 -8.04
CA GLU A 145 -13.41 8.30 -8.25
C GLU A 145 -13.59 7.82 -9.67
N VAL A 146 -14.24 6.67 -9.83
CA VAL A 146 -14.53 6.08 -11.13
C VAL A 146 -16.01 5.74 -11.25
N GLN A 147 -16.53 5.88 -12.47
CA GLN A 147 -17.88 5.51 -12.85
C GLN A 147 -17.84 4.49 -13.98
N GLU A 148 -18.93 3.74 -14.14
CA GLU A 148 -19.09 2.81 -15.24
C GLU A 148 -19.27 3.57 -16.56
N LEU A 149 -18.84 2.94 -17.66
CA LEU A 149 -19.06 3.49 -19.00
C LEU A 149 -20.57 3.73 -19.28
N PRO A 150 -20.96 4.88 -19.85
CA PRO A 150 -22.35 5.24 -20.10
C PRO A 150 -23.13 4.21 -20.90
N GLU A 151 -22.49 3.58 -21.89
CA GLU A 151 -23.07 2.52 -22.73
C GLU A 151 -23.49 1.28 -21.94
N ASN A 152 -22.90 1.06 -20.76
CA ASN A 152 -23.29 -0.05 -19.90
C ASN A 152 -24.50 0.32 -19.05
N VAL A 153 -24.72 1.60 -18.73
CA VAL A 153 -25.82 2.07 -17.86
C VAL A 153 -27.16 1.88 -18.58
N LYS A 154 -28.05 1.09 -17.99
CA LYS A 154 -29.40 0.90 -18.56
C LYS A 154 -30.19 2.20 -18.41
N PRO A 155 -30.88 2.69 -19.45
CA PRO A 155 -31.78 3.81 -19.29
C PRO A 155 -32.89 3.43 -18.30
N VAL A 156 -33.16 4.33 -17.35
CA VAL A 156 -34.34 4.22 -16.50
C VAL A 156 -35.54 4.40 -17.43
N LEU A 157 -36.22 3.30 -17.76
CA LEU A 157 -37.54 3.39 -18.37
C LEU A 157 -38.45 4.03 -17.33
N ASN A 158 -38.74 5.32 -17.49
CA ASN A 158 -39.79 5.99 -16.74
C ASN A 158 -41.06 5.15 -16.89
N ARG A 159 -41.49 4.49 -15.82
CA ARG A 159 -42.87 3.98 -15.74
C ARG A 159 -43.76 5.21 -15.67
N CYS A 160 -44.36 5.56 -16.79
CA CYS A 160 -45.56 6.38 -16.76
C CYS A 160 -46.70 5.46 -16.29
N ASP A 161 -47.04 5.53 -15.01
CA ASP A 161 -48.34 5.15 -14.47
C ASP A 161 -48.88 6.33 -13.66
#